data_AF-A0A0W0YPY0-F1
#
_entry.id   AF-A0A0W0YPY0-F1
#
_cell.length_a   1.000
_cell.length_b   1.000
_cell.length_c   1.000
_cell.angle_alpha   90.00
_cell.angle_beta   90.00
_cell.angle_gamma   90.00
#
_symmetry.space_group_name_H-M   'P 1'
#
loop_
_entity.id
_entity.type
_entity.pdbx_description
1 polymer ?
#
loop_
_entity_poly.entity_id
_entity_poly.type
_entity_poly.pdbx_seq_one_letter_code
_entity_poly.pdbx_strand_id
1 'polypeptide(L)'
;METPILFACKQKIELEAILQVPKGERSSRFDYYRKGPVTISALAFKEAIKRYLELQAFGFSNFDFSHIPPARLKNLARHTGVISANKISRMPENKRIATLVAFVRTYETIALDDALELLDLLITEISGNAKKIGQKKRLRTLKDLDKSALTLARACEILLNEDTNNTRLRESIFSSISKENLLESVNVINQLARPMDDNFHDEMVDQYGKVRRFLPRALKNITFKAASAGKDTLKALTYLASKSSSRKKTLKNPPVEIIIQPWRRLVFDKEGNVTPKLGYIGLMEFDRAQETISEGHEATRRMKVNQEKLKNKS
;
A
#
# COMPACT_ATOMS: atom_id res chain seq x y z
N MET A 1 -3.65 24.14 -41.94
CA MET A 1 -5.06 23.74 -42.10
C MET A 1 -5.39 22.79 -40.98
N GLU A 2 -6.10 23.28 -39.97
CA GLU A 2 -6.51 22.50 -38.79
C GLU A 2 -7.61 21.53 -39.24
N THR A 3 -7.33 20.23 -39.26
CA THR A 3 -8.40 19.23 -39.36
C THR A 3 -9.15 19.23 -38.03
N PRO A 4 -10.42 19.65 -37.98
CA PRO A 4 -11.19 19.60 -36.74
C PRO A 4 -11.30 18.14 -36.29
N ILE A 5 -11.07 17.89 -35.00
CA ILE A 5 -11.34 16.59 -34.38
C ILE A 5 -12.84 16.34 -34.54
N LEU A 6 -13.21 15.53 -35.53
CA LEU A 6 -14.60 15.21 -35.82
C LEU A 6 -15.08 14.16 -34.80
N PHE A 7 -15.75 14.61 -33.74
CA PHE A 7 -16.41 13.71 -32.79
C PHE A 7 -17.66 13.10 -33.43
N ALA A 8 -17.87 11.79 -33.25
CA ALA A 8 -19.11 11.14 -33.67
C ALA A 8 -20.31 11.76 -32.91
N CYS A 9 -21.48 11.90 -33.56
CA CYS A 9 -22.68 12.47 -32.93
C CYS A 9 -23.02 11.81 -31.58
N LYS A 10 -22.78 10.50 -31.46
CA LYS A 10 -22.98 9.75 -30.21
C LYS A 10 -22.08 10.25 -29.07
N GLN A 11 -20.80 10.53 -29.33
CA GLN A 11 -19.86 11.04 -28.32
C GLN A 11 -20.22 12.45 -27.86
N LYS A 12 -20.72 13.29 -28.76
CA LYS A 12 -21.23 14.62 -28.41
C LYS A 12 -22.42 14.53 -27.45
N ILE A 13 -23.36 13.62 -27.71
CA ILE A 13 -24.52 13.38 -26.84
C ILE A 13 -24.07 12.87 -25.46
N GLU A 14 -23.14 11.92 -25.41
CA GLU A 14 -22.60 11.39 -24.15
C GLU A 14 -21.89 12.48 -23.32
N LEU A 15 -21.10 13.35 -23.97
CA LEU A 15 -20.47 14.49 -23.34
C LEU A 15 -21.51 15.47 -22.78
N GLU A 16 -22.53 15.84 -23.56
CA GLU A 16 -23.54 16.80 -23.12
C GLU A 16 -24.44 16.24 -22.01
N ALA A 17 -24.64 14.92 -21.97
CA ALA A 17 -25.38 14.25 -20.92
C ALA A 17 -24.74 14.45 -19.53
N ILE A 18 -23.44 14.75 -19.43
CA ILE A 18 -22.79 15.00 -18.13
C ILE A 18 -23.31 16.27 -17.45
N LEU A 19 -23.81 17.23 -18.24
CA LEU A 19 -24.35 18.50 -17.73
C LEU A 19 -25.78 18.35 -17.18
N GLN A 20 -26.45 17.24 -17.50
CA GLN A 20 -27.82 16.99 -17.07
C GLN A 20 -27.85 16.43 -15.65
N VAL A 21 -28.91 16.76 -14.91
CA VAL A 21 -29.19 16.18 -13.60
C VAL A 21 -30.09 14.96 -13.80
N PRO A 22 -29.63 13.74 -13.44
CA PRO A 22 -30.45 12.54 -13.53
C PRO A 22 -31.72 12.65 -12.68
N LYS A 23 -32.80 11.99 -13.11
CA LYS A 23 -34.07 11.99 -12.38
C LYS A 23 -33.87 11.40 -10.97
N GLY A 24 -34.15 12.20 -9.95
CA GLY A 24 -33.99 11.80 -8.53
C GLY A 24 -32.65 12.19 -7.90
N GLU A 25 -31.71 12.75 -8.67
CA GLU A 25 -30.45 13.26 -8.14
C GLU A 25 -30.49 14.78 -7.94
N ARG A 26 -29.63 15.29 -7.06
CA ARG A 26 -29.51 16.74 -6.75
C ARG A 26 -28.39 17.44 -7.51
N SER A 27 -27.53 16.69 -8.18
CA SER A 27 -26.35 17.22 -8.85
C SER A 27 -26.14 16.56 -10.20
N SER A 28 -25.53 17.30 -11.13
CA SER A 28 -25.16 16.75 -12.43
C SER A 28 -23.99 15.77 -12.31
N ARG A 29 -23.77 14.93 -13.32
CA ARG A 29 -22.56 14.09 -13.39
C ARG A 29 -21.29 14.94 -13.44
N PHE A 30 -21.36 16.11 -14.07
CA PHE A 30 -20.29 17.11 -14.06
C PHE A 30 -19.88 17.50 -12.63
N ASP A 31 -20.85 17.78 -11.76
CA ASP A 31 -20.58 18.12 -10.36
C ASP A 31 -20.07 16.91 -9.55
N TYR A 32 -20.52 15.69 -9.87
CA TYR A 32 -20.01 14.46 -9.28
C TYR A 32 -18.53 14.25 -9.63
N TYR A 33 -18.15 14.36 -10.91
CA TYR A 33 -16.76 14.17 -11.37
C TYR A 33 -15.78 15.17 -10.75
N ARG A 34 -16.26 16.36 -10.38
CA ARG A 34 -15.45 17.40 -9.73
C ARG A 34 -15.14 17.12 -8.27
N LYS A 35 -15.95 16.32 -7.59
CA LYS A 35 -15.82 16.09 -6.15
C LYS A 35 -14.79 15.00 -5.90
N GLY A 36 -13.61 15.44 -5.47
CA GLY A 36 -12.59 14.55 -4.92
C GLY A 36 -13.05 13.90 -3.60
N PRO A 37 -12.31 12.89 -3.14
CA PRO A 37 -12.61 12.23 -1.88
C PRO A 37 -12.41 13.16 -0.68
N VAL A 38 -13.25 13.01 0.35
CA VAL A 38 -13.19 13.81 1.59
C VAL A 38 -12.87 12.98 2.84
N THR A 39 -12.78 11.67 2.69
CA THR A 39 -12.44 10.74 3.77
C THR A 39 -11.47 9.68 3.28
N ILE A 40 -10.64 9.19 4.20
CA ILE A 40 -9.73 8.07 3.94
C ILE A 40 -10.47 6.80 4.35
N SER A 41 -10.98 6.05 3.36
CA SER A 41 -11.64 4.77 3.61
C SER A 41 -11.64 3.88 2.37
N ALA A 42 -11.79 2.57 2.58
CA ALA A 42 -11.94 1.63 1.46
C ALA A 42 -13.19 1.92 0.60
N LEU A 43 -14.23 2.54 1.17
CA LEU A 43 -15.41 2.97 0.41
C LEU A 43 -15.10 4.20 -0.45
N ALA A 44 -14.44 5.21 0.13
CA ALA A 44 -13.99 6.39 -0.60
C ALA A 44 -13.05 6.01 -1.75
N PHE A 45 -12.14 5.05 -1.53
CA PHE A 45 -11.27 4.52 -2.60
C PHE A 45 -12.07 3.85 -3.72
N LYS A 46 -13.10 3.05 -3.40
CA LYS A 46 -13.97 2.43 -4.42
C LYS A 46 -14.70 3.47 -5.25
N GLU A 47 -15.21 4.53 -4.62
CA GLU A 47 -15.84 5.64 -5.33
C GLU A 47 -14.84 6.43 -6.19
N ALA A 48 -13.61 6.66 -5.70
CA ALA A 48 -12.56 7.31 -6.48
C ALA A 48 -12.21 6.50 -7.75
N ILE A 49 -12.04 5.19 -7.63
CA ILE A 49 -11.82 4.29 -8.77
C ILE A 49 -13.01 4.28 -9.72
N LYS A 50 -14.24 4.27 -9.20
CA LYS A 50 -15.45 4.32 -10.02
C LYS A 50 -15.49 5.60 -10.85
N ARG A 51 -15.25 6.75 -10.21
CA ARG A 51 -15.16 8.07 -10.85
C ARG A 51 -14.11 8.09 -11.96
N TYR A 52 -12.92 7.57 -11.68
CA TYR A 52 -11.85 7.41 -12.68
C TYR A 52 -12.31 6.55 -13.88
N LEU A 53 -12.90 5.39 -13.62
CA LEU A 53 -13.36 4.48 -14.68
C LEU A 53 -14.47 5.09 -15.54
N GLU A 54 -15.39 5.83 -14.95
CA GLU A 54 -16.44 6.53 -15.69
C GLU A 54 -15.87 7.62 -16.60
N LEU A 55 -14.84 8.36 -16.14
CA LEU A 55 -14.16 9.36 -16.95
C LEU A 55 -13.28 8.71 -18.05
N GLN A 56 -12.61 7.60 -17.73
CA GLN A 56 -11.83 6.82 -18.69
C GLN A 56 -12.72 6.23 -19.79
N ALA A 57 -13.96 5.84 -19.48
CA ALA A 57 -14.89 5.23 -20.44
C ALA A 57 -15.23 6.13 -21.63
N PHE A 58 -15.05 7.45 -21.51
CA PHE A 58 -15.18 8.39 -22.63
C PHE A 58 -14.08 8.21 -23.69
N GLY A 59 -12.95 7.56 -23.36
CA GLY A 59 -11.91 7.19 -24.32
C GLY A 59 -11.01 8.35 -24.79
N PHE A 60 -11.06 9.51 -24.14
CA PHE A 60 -10.22 10.65 -24.53
C PHE A 60 -8.73 10.49 -24.18
N SER A 61 -8.37 9.47 -23.40
CA SER A 61 -6.99 9.16 -23.05
C SER A 61 -6.12 8.79 -24.26
N ASN A 62 -6.75 8.28 -25.32
CA ASN A 62 -6.09 7.83 -26.55
C ASN A 62 -6.01 8.91 -27.64
N PHE A 63 -6.60 10.08 -27.40
CA PHE A 63 -6.54 11.18 -28.37
C PHE A 63 -5.20 11.89 -28.28
N ASP A 64 -4.60 12.13 -29.44
CA ASP A 64 -3.38 12.91 -29.50
C ASP A 64 -3.69 14.40 -29.35
N PHE A 65 -3.31 14.94 -28.19
CA PHE A 65 -3.35 16.36 -27.90
C PHE A 65 -1.96 17.01 -27.90
N SER A 66 -0.93 16.32 -28.43
CA SER A 66 0.45 16.82 -28.49
C SER A 66 0.58 18.18 -29.18
N HIS A 67 -0.30 18.46 -30.13
CA HIS A 67 -0.39 19.73 -30.84
C HIS A 67 -0.94 20.88 -29.98
N ILE A 68 -1.54 20.59 -28.82
CA ILE A 68 -2.06 21.61 -27.89
C ILE A 68 -1.06 21.77 -26.75
N PRO A 69 -0.55 23.00 -26.50
CA PRO A 69 0.32 23.24 -25.36
C PRO A 69 -0.32 22.77 -24.05
N PRO A 70 0.37 21.97 -23.22
CA PRO A 70 -0.20 21.44 -21.97
C PRO A 70 -0.74 22.53 -21.04
N ALA A 71 -0.11 23.71 -21.04
CA ALA A 71 -0.57 24.87 -20.28
C ALA A 71 -1.97 25.36 -20.71
N ARG A 72 -2.31 25.29 -22.00
CA ARG A 72 -3.63 25.68 -22.51
C ARG A 72 -4.71 24.69 -22.06
N LEU A 73 -4.42 23.38 -22.12
CA LEU A 73 -5.32 22.35 -21.60
C LEU A 73 -5.55 22.53 -20.10
N LYS A 74 -4.48 22.71 -19.32
CA LYS A 74 -4.58 22.99 -17.87
C LYS A 74 -5.39 24.25 -17.57
N ASN A 75 -5.18 25.33 -18.31
CA ASN A 75 -5.95 26.57 -18.13
C ASN A 75 -7.43 26.40 -18.47
N LEU A 76 -7.73 25.70 -19.57
CA LEU A 76 -9.09 25.40 -19.98
C LEU A 76 -9.77 24.52 -18.92
N ALA A 77 -9.06 23.53 -18.40
CA ALA A 77 -9.57 22.64 -17.35
C ALA A 77 -9.78 23.36 -16.02
N ARG A 78 -8.86 24.24 -15.60
CA ARG A 78 -9.03 25.09 -14.41
C ARG A 78 -10.28 25.95 -14.54
N HIS A 79 -10.51 26.51 -15.71
CA HIS A 79 -11.73 27.27 -16.01
C HIS A 79 -12.98 26.37 -15.95
N THR A 80 -12.94 25.15 -16.49
CA THR A 80 -14.05 24.20 -16.38
C THR A 80 -14.35 23.82 -14.93
N GLY A 81 -13.32 23.67 -14.10
CA GLY A 81 -13.43 23.34 -12.68
C GLY A 81 -14.03 24.45 -11.81
N VAL A 82 -14.33 25.63 -12.35
CA VAL A 82 -14.98 26.73 -11.60
C VAL A 82 -16.38 27.02 -12.14
N ILE A 83 -16.64 26.75 -13.42
CA ILE A 83 -17.90 27.07 -14.07
C ILE A 83 -19.00 26.05 -13.71
N SER A 84 -20.24 26.52 -13.58
CA SER A 84 -21.41 25.65 -13.38
C SER A 84 -21.86 24.95 -14.67
N ALA A 85 -22.47 23.78 -14.55
CA ALA A 85 -23.01 23.03 -15.68
C ALA A 85 -23.96 23.88 -16.55
N ASN A 86 -24.80 24.72 -15.92
CA ASN A 86 -25.71 25.64 -16.60
C ASN A 86 -25.03 26.71 -17.47
N LYS A 87 -23.82 27.16 -17.08
CA LYS A 87 -23.08 28.15 -17.86
C LYS A 87 -22.34 27.48 -19.03
N ILE A 88 -21.95 26.21 -18.89
CA ILE A 88 -21.39 25.41 -19.98
C ILE A 88 -22.49 25.08 -21.01
N SER A 89 -23.70 24.72 -20.57
CA SER A 89 -24.80 24.36 -21.47
C SER A 89 -25.20 25.50 -22.41
N ARG A 90 -25.07 26.76 -21.98
CA ARG A 90 -25.34 27.97 -22.76
C ARG A 90 -24.24 28.36 -23.76
N MET A 91 -23.10 27.67 -23.79
CA MET A 91 -22.03 27.96 -24.75
C MET A 91 -22.41 27.50 -26.18
N PRO A 92 -21.87 28.15 -27.23
CA PRO A 92 -21.96 27.63 -28.59
C PRO A 92 -21.44 26.19 -28.68
N GLU A 93 -22.05 25.34 -29.51
CA GLU A 93 -21.80 23.89 -29.55
C GLU A 93 -20.30 23.54 -29.58
N ASN A 94 -19.53 24.11 -30.52
CA ASN A 94 -18.11 23.82 -30.64
C ASN A 94 -17.32 24.16 -29.36
N LYS A 95 -17.63 25.31 -28.74
CA LYS A 95 -17.00 25.74 -27.49
C LYS A 95 -17.43 24.86 -26.32
N ARG A 96 -18.71 24.46 -26.27
CA ARG A 96 -19.27 23.56 -25.26
C ARG A 96 -18.58 22.21 -25.32
N ILE A 97 -18.51 21.57 -26.48
CA ILE A 97 -17.86 20.28 -26.68
C ILE A 97 -16.37 20.36 -26.34
N ALA A 98 -15.65 21.38 -26.83
CA ALA A 98 -14.23 21.56 -26.49
C ALA A 98 -14.00 21.71 -24.98
N THR A 99 -14.87 22.44 -24.29
CA THR A 99 -14.84 22.62 -22.83
C THR A 99 -15.07 21.28 -22.11
N LEU A 100 -16.05 20.49 -22.56
CA LEU A 100 -16.37 19.18 -21.99
C LEU A 100 -15.26 18.14 -22.21
N VAL A 101 -14.64 18.12 -23.38
CA VAL A 101 -13.48 17.25 -23.67
C VAL A 101 -12.30 17.59 -22.77
N ALA A 102 -11.97 18.89 -22.65
CA ALA A 102 -10.90 19.34 -21.77
C ALA A 102 -11.17 19.02 -20.29
N PHE A 103 -12.44 19.14 -19.88
CA PHE A 103 -12.90 18.73 -18.56
C PHE A 103 -12.65 17.24 -18.33
N VAL A 104 -13.21 16.37 -19.17
CA VAL A 104 -13.11 14.92 -18.99
C VAL A 104 -11.64 14.48 -18.95
N ARG A 105 -10.81 14.96 -19.88
CA ARG A 105 -9.39 14.58 -19.95
C ARG A 105 -8.61 14.97 -18.69
N THR A 106 -8.90 16.16 -18.16
CA THR A 106 -8.19 16.65 -16.97
C THR A 106 -8.69 15.98 -15.72
N TYR A 107 -10.00 15.86 -15.56
CA TYR A 107 -10.58 15.20 -14.40
C TYR A 107 -10.37 13.69 -14.39
N GLU A 108 -10.16 13.04 -15.53
CA GLU A 108 -9.69 11.65 -15.60
C GLU A 108 -8.34 11.51 -14.88
N THR A 109 -7.40 12.42 -15.16
CA THR A 109 -6.07 12.42 -14.54
C THR A 109 -6.18 12.73 -13.04
N ILE A 110 -6.93 13.77 -12.68
CA ILE A 110 -7.17 14.13 -11.27
C ILE A 110 -7.83 12.97 -10.52
N ALA A 111 -8.82 12.30 -11.13
CA ALA A 111 -9.51 11.18 -10.48
C ALA A 111 -8.60 9.96 -10.26
N LEU A 112 -7.65 9.73 -11.17
CA LEU A 112 -6.61 8.71 -11.00
C LEU A 112 -5.65 9.10 -9.86
N ASP A 113 -5.17 10.35 -9.85
CA ASP A 113 -4.28 10.87 -8.81
C ASP A 113 -4.95 10.78 -7.42
N ASP A 114 -6.21 11.22 -7.30
CA ASP A 114 -7.01 11.11 -6.07
C ASP A 114 -7.13 9.64 -5.60
N ALA A 115 -7.29 8.70 -6.53
CA ALA A 115 -7.37 7.27 -6.19
C ALA A 115 -6.02 6.72 -5.71
N LEU A 116 -4.91 7.14 -6.33
CA LEU A 116 -3.56 6.75 -5.92
C LEU A 116 -3.17 7.35 -4.57
N GLU A 117 -3.54 8.60 -4.31
CA GLU A 117 -3.32 9.24 -3.01
C GLU A 117 -4.09 8.51 -1.90
N LEU A 118 -5.37 8.18 -2.13
CA LEU A 118 -6.14 7.37 -1.19
C LEU A 118 -5.54 5.97 -0.98
N LEU A 119 -4.98 5.37 -2.03
CA LEU A 119 -4.32 4.07 -1.93
C LEU A 119 -3.12 4.16 -0.96
N ASP A 120 -2.27 5.16 -1.15
CA ASP A 120 -1.10 5.39 -0.30
C ASP A 120 -1.51 5.69 1.15
N LEU A 121 -2.45 6.61 1.35
CA LEU A 121 -2.97 6.95 2.68
C LEU A 121 -3.53 5.73 3.43
N LEU A 122 -4.29 4.86 2.74
CA LEU A 122 -4.82 3.62 3.31
C LEU A 122 -3.71 2.65 3.70
N ILE A 123 -2.71 2.45 2.83
CA ILE A 123 -1.56 1.57 3.11
C ILE A 123 -0.78 2.11 4.31
N THR A 124 -0.51 3.41 4.33
CA THR A 124 0.22 4.09 5.39
C THR A 124 -0.51 3.99 6.73
N GLU A 125 -1.83 4.22 6.76
CA GLU A 125 -2.64 4.11 7.97
C GLU A 125 -2.70 2.67 8.50
N ILE A 126 -2.91 1.70 7.62
CA ILE A 126 -2.94 0.27 7.98
C ILE A 126 -1.62 -0.15 8.61
N SER A 127 -0.51 0.22 7.98
CA SER A 127 0.83 -0.12 8.43
C SER A 127 1.18 0.58 9.75
N GLY A 128 0.82 1.86 9.87
CA GLY A 128 0.98 2.61 11.12
C GLY A 128 0.18 2.01 12.28
N ASN A 129 -1.05 1.57 12.02
CA ASN A 129 -1.89 0.90 13.02
C ASN A 129 -1.32 -0.46 13.43
N ALA A 130 -0.82 -1.26 12.49
CA ALA A 130 -0.16 -2.53 12.81
C ALA A 130 1.07 -2.32 13.71
N LYS A 131 1.91 -1.33 13.38
CA LYS A 131 3.08 -0.95 14.21
C LYS A 131 2.66 -0.54 15.63
N LYS A 132 1.64 0.30 15.77
CA LYS A 132 1.10 0.70 17.09
C LYS A 132 0.57 -0.50 17.89
N ILE A 133 -0.14 -1.43 17.23
CA ILE A 133 -0.62 -2.66 17.88
C ILE A 133 0.55 -3.53 18.34
N GLY A 134 1.57 -3.71 17.50
CA GLY A 134 2.77 -4.48 17.83
C GLY A 134 3.53 -3.90 19.02
N GLN A 135 3.77 -2.59 19.02
CA GLN A 135 4.40 -1.88 20.15
C GLN A 135 3.60 -2.05 21.45
N LYS A 136 2.27 -1.88 21.40
CA LYS A 136 1.41 -2.04 22.58
C LYS A 136 1.40 -3.47 23.11
N LYS A 137 1.37 -4.47 22.22
CA LYS A 137 1.49 -5.89 22.61
C LYS A 137 2.85 -6.15 23.27
N ARG A 138 3.94 -5.68 22.66
CA ARG A 138 5.30 -5.87 23.18
C ARG A 138 5.48 -5.29 24.58
N LEU A 139 4.99 -4.07 24.83
CA LEU A 139 5.06 -3.44 26.14
C LEU A 139 4.28 -4.22 27.21
N ARG A 140 3.12 -4.78 26.85
CA ARG A 140 2.31 -5.59 27.78
C ARG A 140 2.99 -6.90 28.15
N THR A 141 3.66 -7.55 27.20
CA THR A 141 4.30 -8.85 27.39
C THR A 141 5.69 -8.77 27.99
N LEU A 142 6.25 -7.57 28.12
CA LEU A 142 7.64 -7.37 28.58
C LEU A 142 7.84 -7.87 30.01
N LYS A 143 6.84 -7.64 30.88
CA LYS A 143 6.87 -8.14 32.26
C LYS A 143 6.89 -9.67 32.35
N ASP A 144 6.10 -10.34 31.51
CA ASP A 144 6.01 -11.81 31.49
C ASP A 144 7.29 -12.42 30.90
N LEU A 145 7.89 -11.74 29.91
CA LEU A 145 9.19 -12.08 29.36
C LEU A 145 10.29 -11.95 30.43
N ASP A 146 10.36 -10.83 31.16
CA ASP A 146 11.36 -10.59 32.20
C ASP A 146 11.24 -11.64 33.31
N LYS A 147 10.02 -11.94 33.78
CA LYS A 147 9.78 -12.98 34.78
C LYS A 147 10.30 -14.34 34.31
N SER A 148 9.99 -14.72 33.08
CA SER A 148 10.41 -16.02 32.52
C SER A 148 11.93 -16.06 32.27
N ALA A 149 12.53 -14.94 31.87
CA ALA A 149 13.96 -14.82 31.61
C ALA A 149 14.77 -14.94 32.90
N LEU A 150 14.30 -14.32 33.99
CA LEU A 150 14.91 -14.47 35.31
C LEU A 150 14.82 -15.92 35.83
N THR A 151 13.71 -16.63 35.58
CA THR A 151 13.59 -18.05 35.92
C THR A 151 14.60 -18.91 35.15
N LEU A 152 14.75 -18.68 33.85
CA LEU A 152 15.76 -19.37 33.04
C LEU A 152 17.19 -19.01 33.45
N ALA A 153 17.46 -17.75 33.76
CA ALA A 153 18.78 -17.32 34.23
C ALA A 153 19.20 -18.07 35.49
N ARG A 154 18.31 -18.19 36.48
CA ARG A 154 18.56 -18.99 37.70
C ARG A 154 18.82 -20.46 37.39
N ALA A 155 18.07 -21.05 36.45
CA ALA A 155 18.32 -22.44 36.03
C ALA A 155 19.70 -22.59 35.37
N CYS A 156 20.09 -21.62 34.53
CA CYS A 156 21.41 -21.59 33.89
C CYS A 156 22.56 -21.33 34.88
N GLU A 157 22.36 -20.52 35.93
CA GLU A 157 23.35 -20.32 36.99
C GLU A 157 23.69 -21.63 37.70
N ILE A 158 22.68 -22.46 38.00
CA ILE A 158 22.89 -23.79 38.59
C ILE A 158 23.58 -24.72 37.59
N LEU A 159 23.22 -24.64 36.30
CA LEU A 159 23.81 -25.45 35.24
C LEU A 159 25.31 -25.14 35.04
N LEU A 160 25.70 -23.86 35.13
CA LEU A 160 27.06 -23.39 34.88
C LEU A 160 27.95 -23.46 36.13
N ASN A 161 27.41 -23.80 37.29
CA ASN A 161 28.17 -23.91 38.53
C ASN A 161 28.97 -25.24 38.55
N GLU A 162 30.29 -25.16 38.35
CA GLU A 162 31.21 -26.30 38.29
C GLU A 162 31.34 -27.08 39.60
N ASP A 163 30.94 -26.49 40.74
CA ASP A 163 30.92 -27.19 42.04
C ASP A 163 29.74 -28.17 42.17
N THR A 164 28.79 -28.13 41.23
CA THR A 164 27.60 -28.99 41.25
C THR A 164 27.93 -30.35 40.67
N ASN A 165 27.69 -31.42 41.42
CA ASN A 165 27.90 -32.78 40.93
C ASN A 165 27.05 -33.05 39.67
N ASN A 166 27.72 -33.24 38.52
CA ASN A 166 27.10 -33.47 37.20
C ASN A 166 26.04 -34.57 37.21
N THR A 167 26.19 -35.59 38.05
CA THR A 167 25.27 -36.73 38.14
C THR A 167 23.90 -36.36 38.75
N ARG A 168 23.79 -35.25 39.49
CA ARG A 168 22.56 -34.78 40.17
C ARG A 168 22.07 -33.41 39.70
N LEU A 169 22.68 -32.85 38.66
CA LEU A 169 22.41 -31.50 38.15
C LEU A 169 20.91 -31.23 37.88
N ARG A 170 20.23 -32.20 37.26
CA ARG A 170 18.79 -32.10 36.94
C ARG A 170 17.92 -32.08 38.20
N GLU A 171 18.28 -32.85 39.22
CA GLU A 171 17.60 -32.89 40.51
C GLU A 171 17.83 -31.59 41.29
N SER A 172 19.05 -31.05 41.23
CA SER A 172 19.39 -29.75 41.84
C SER A 172 18.63 -28.58 41.19
N ILE A 173 18.49 -28.57 39.86
CA ILE A 173 17.68 -27.56 39.15
C ILE A 173 16.22 -27.67 39.56
N PHE A 174 15.64 -28.89 39.58
CA PHE A 174 14.23 -29.08 39.93
C PHE A 174 13.91 -28.84 41.41
N SER A 175 14.91 -28.95 42.28
CA SER A 175 14.78 -28.58 43.70
C SER A 175 14.69 -27.07 43.89
N SER A 176 15.32 -26.28 43.02
CA SER A 176 15.26 -24.81 43.07
C SER A 176 14.05 -24.25 42.29
N ILE A 177 13.72 -24.85 41.15
CA ILE A 177 12.65 -24.40 40.25
C ILE A 177 11.83 -25.62 39.83
N SER A 178 10.54 -25.65 40.12
CA SER A 178 9.69 -26.78 39.71
C SER A 178 9.73 -27.00 38.19
N LYS A 179 9.62 -28.26 37.78
CA LYS A 179 9.62 -28.65 36.38
C LYS A 179 8.51 -27.93 35.59
N GLU A 180 7.35 -27.75 36.21
CA GLU A 180 6.19 -27.08 35.63
C GLU A 180 6.49 -25.59 35.38
N ASN A 181 7.07 -24.89 36.35
CA ASN A 181 7.41 -23.47 36.22
C ASN A 181 8.52 -23.23 35.19
N LEU A 182 9.49 -24.15 35.08
CA LEU A 182 10.53 -24.09 34.07
C LEU A 182 9.95 -24.30 32.66
N LEU A 183 9.05 -25.28 32.50
CA LEU A 183 8.36 -25.55 31.24
C LEU A 183 7.48 -24.36 30.83
N GLU A 184 6.75 -23.76 31.77
CA GLU A 184 5.95 -22.56 31.54
C GLU A 184 6.83 -21.39 31.09
N SER A 185 7.95 -21.14 31.77
CA SER A 185 8.89 -20.07 31.43
C SER A 185 9.50 -20.26 30.03
N VAL A 186 9.85 -21.50 29.66
CA VAL A 186 10.32 -21.84 28.31
C VAL A 186 9.23 -21.57 27.26
N ASN A 187 7.98 -21.96 27.54
CA ASN A 187 6.87 -21.72 26.62
C ASN A 187 6.58 -20.23 26.44
N VAL A 188 6.56 -19.46 27.52
CA VAL A 188 6.36 -18.01 27.49
C VAL A 188 7.47 -17.34 26.67
N ILE A 189 8.72 -17.72 26.88
CA ILE A 189 9.84 -17.17 26.09
C ILE A 189 9.74 -17.57 24.63
N ASN A 190 9.45 -18.83 24.32
CA ASN A 190 9.29 -19.26 22.92
C ASN A 190 8.13 -18.55 22.21
N GLN A 191 7.09 -18.14 22.94
CA GLN A 191 5.96 -17.38 22.39
C GLN A 191 6.26 -15.88 22.24
N LEU A 192 7.02 -15.30 23.17
CA LEU A 192 7.23 -13.85 23.27
C LEU A 192 8.55 -13.38 22.66
N ALA A 193 9.56 -14.24 22.60
CA ALA A 193 10.84 -13.94 21.99
C ALA A 193 10.63 -13.80 20.47
N ARG A 194 11.07 -12.66 19.93
CA ARG A 194 11.04 -12.37 18.51
C ARG A 194 12.48 -12.12 18.04
N PRO A 195 12.87 -12.54 16.83
CA PRO A 195 14.13 -12.11 16.22
C PRO A 195 14.18 -10.58 16.14
N MET A 196 15.38 -9.98 16.15
CA MET A 196 15.52 -8.50 16.14
C MET A 196 14.81 -7.82 14.96
N ASP A 197 14.64 -8.52 13.84
CA ASP A 197 14.03 -8.00 12.62
C ASP A 197 12.49 -8.11 12.58
N ASP A 198 11.83 -8.42 13.72
CA ASP A 198 10.43 -8.87 13.75
C ASP A 198 9.48 -8.09 14.67
N ASN A 199 9.39 -6.79 14.49
CA ASN A 199 8.69 -5.99 15.49
C ASN A 199 7.17 -5.95 15.32
N PHE A 200 6.63 -6.18 14.10
CA PHE A 200 5.19 -5.96 13.82
C PHE A 200 4.63 -6.78 12.65
N HIS A 201 5.34 -7.80 12.21
CA HIS A 201 5.00 -8.64 11.07
C HIS A 201 3.68 -9.39 11.22
N ASP A 202 3.48 -10.09 12.34
CA ASP A 202 2.22 -10.79 12.62
C ASP A 202 1.05 -9.81 12.67
N GLU A 203 1.27 -8.65 13.28
CA GLU A 203 0.26 -7.59 13.34
C GLU A 203 -0.09 -7.03 11.96
N MET A 204 0.88 -6.98 11.04
CA MET A 204 0.64 -6.64 9.62
C MET A 204 -0.21 -7.71 8.94
N VAL A 205 0.12 -8.99 9.14
CA VAL A 205 -0.63 -10.15 8.65
C VAL A 205 -2.10 -10.08 9.08
N ASP A 206 -2.36 -9.66 10.31
CA ASP A 206 -3.72 -9.46 10.84
C ASP A 206 -4.49 -8.34 10.13
N GLN A 207 -3.80 -7.33 9.56
CA GLN A 207 -4.46 -6.26 8.81
C GLN A 207 -4.87 -6.66 7.38
N TYR A 208 -4.52 -7.86 6.91
CA TYR A 208 -4.84 -8.32 5.55
C TYR A 208 -6.32 -8.14 5.18
N GLY A 209 -7.22 -8.37 6.14
CA GLY A 209 -8.66 -8.20 5.93
C GLY A 209 -9.07 -6.79 5.48
N LYS A 210 -8.31 -5.76 5.87
CA LYS A 210 -8.53 -4.37 5.44
C LYS A 210 -7.98 -4.14 4.04
N VAL A 211 -6.76 -4.60 3.78
CA VAL A 211 -6.07 -4.53 2.48
C VAL A 211 -6.89 -5.16 1.36
N ARG A 212 -7.42 -6.37 1.60
CA ARG A 212 -8.21 -7.13 0.62
C ARG A 212 -9.47 -6.38 0.15
N ARG A 213 -9.97 -5.39 0.89
CA ARG A 213 -11.20 -4.65 0.53
C ARG A 213 -11.00 -3.69 -0.62
N PHE A 214 -9.77 -3.23 -0.86
CA PHE A 214 -9.49 -2.20 -1.87
C PHE A 214 -8.42 -2.62 -2.89
N LEU A 215 -7.35 -3.30 -2.45
CA LEU A 215 -6.20 -3.58 -3.32
C LEU A 215 -6.55 -4.41 -4.58
N PRO A 216 -7.37 -5.47 -4.52
CA PRO A 216 -7.76 -6.20 -5.73
C PRO A 216 -8.47 -5.33 -6.78
N ARG A 217 -9.24 -4.33 -6.32
CA ARG A 217 -9.92 -3.37 -7.21
C ARG A 217 -8.93 -2.40 -7.82
N ALA A 218 -7.89 -1.98 -7.08
CA ALA A 218 -6.80 -1.17 -7.61
C ALA A 218 -6.07 -1.92 -8.74
N LEU A 219 -5.61 -3.14 -8.46
CA LEU A 219 -4.83 -3.96 -9.40
C LEU A 219 -5.60 -4.34 -10.67
N LYS A 220 -6.93 -4.46 -10.59
CA LYS A 220 -7.77 -4.80 -11.74
C LYS A 220 -8.00 -3.60 -12.67
N ASN A 221 -8.09 -2.39 -12.12
CA ASN A 221 -8.59 -1.22 -12.86
C ASN A 221 -7.51 -0.20 -13.19
N ILE A 222 -6.41 -0.16 -12.45
CA ILE A 222 -5.29 0.73 -12.69
C ILE A 222 -4.25 -0.02 -13.51
N THR A 223 -3.79 0.61 -14.59
CA THR A 223 -2.66 0.08 -15.38
C THR A 223 -1.36 0.59 -14.78
N PHE A 224 -0.64 -0.29 -14.10
CA PHE A 224 0.68 0.01 -13.56
C PHE A 224 1.75 -0.15 -14.65
N LYS A 225 2.71 0.77 -14.65
CA LYS A 225 3.93 0.71 -15.47
C LYS A 225 5.11 0.92 -14.54
N ALA A 226 6.25 0.32 -14.86
CA ALA A 226 7.45 0.41 -14.05
C ALA A 226 8.67 0.79 -14.89
N ALA A 227 9.56 1.59 -14.30
CA ALA A 227 10.92 1.77 -14.77
C ALA A 227 11.74 0.48 -14.55
N SER A 228 13.00 0.46 -14.99
CA SER A 228 13.89 -0.72 -14.88
C SER A 228 13.96 -1.30 -13.47
N ALA A 229 14.04 -0.46 -12.44
CA ALA A 229 14.11 -0.87 -11.03
C ALA A 229 12.82 -1.51 -10.50
N GLY A 230 11.64 -1.16 -11.05
CA GLY A 230 10.35 -1.66 -10.58
C GLY A 230 9.82 -2.87 -11.37
N LYS A 231 10.63 -3.47 -12.25
CA LYS A 231 10.20 -4.59 -13.11
C LYS A 231 9.69 -5.78 -12.29
N ASP A 232 10.39 -6.13 -11.22
CA ASP A 232 9.99 -7.26 -10.38
C ASP A 232 8.72 -6.93 -9.60
N THR A 233 8.60 -5.72 -9.06
CA THR A 233 7.35 -5.19 -8.46
C THR A 233 6.17 -5.31 -9.41
N LEU A 234 6.35 -4.89 -10.66
CA LEU A 234 5.30 -4.98 -11.68
C LEU A 234 4.92 -6.43 -11.99
N LYS A 235 5.88 -7.36 -12.06
CA LYS A 235 5.60 -8.80 -12.24
C LYS A 235 4.75 -9.34 -11.10
N ALA A 236 5.03 -8.98 -9.85
CA ALA A 236 4.23 -9.44 -8.72
C ALA A 236 2.83 -8.82 -8.70
N LEU A 237 2.72 -7.51 -8.97
CA LEU A 237 1.41 -6.84 -9.05
C LEU A 237 0.53 -7.44 -10.15
N THR A 238 1.09 -7.67 -11.34
CA THR A 238 0.38 -8.31 -12.47
C THR A 238 0.00 -9.76 -12.16
N TYR A 239 0.90 -10.53 -11.54
CA TYR A 239 0.59 -11.88 -11.06
C TYR A 239 -0.59 -11.87 -10.08
N LEU A 240 -0.58 -10.99 -9.07
CA LEU A 240 -1.66 -10.89 -8.10
C LEU A 240 -2.97 -10.38 -8.68
N ALA A 241 -2.92 -9.46 -9.66
CA ALA A 241 -4.10 -9.02 -10.41
C ALA A 241 -4.80 -10.22 -11.07
N SER A 242 -4.01 -11.10 -11.72
CA SER A 242 -4.52 -12.31 -12.39
C SER A 242 -5.15 -13.34 -11.44
N LYS A 243 -4.71 -13.36 -10.17
CA LYS A 243 -5.20 -14.31 -9.15
C LYS A 243 -6.28 -13.74 -8.23
N SER A 244 -6.58 -12.45 -8.32
CA SER A 244 -7.55 -11.73 -7.45
C SER A 244 -8.95 -12.36 -7.38
N SER A 245 -9.35 -13.12 -8.40
CA SER A 245 -10.66 -13.79 -8.48
C SER A 245 -10.64 -15.24 -7.98
N SER A 246 -9.46 -15.79 -7.66
CA SER A 246 -9.30 -17.18 -7.23
C SER A 246 -9.43 -17.30 -5.71
N ARG A 247 -10.33 -18.17 -5.22
CA ARG A 247 -10.40 -18.55 -3.80
C ARG A 247 -9.34 -19.58 -3.40
N LYS A 248 -8.38 -19.90 -4.28
CA LYS A 248 -7.35 -20.90 -4.01
C LYS A 248 -6.49 -20.45 -2.82
N LYS A 249 -6.24 -21.37 -1.89
CA LYS A 249 -5.46 -21.15 -0.67
C LYS A 249 -3.96 -20.93 -0.94
N THR A 250 -3.47 -21.31 -2.13
CA THR A 250 -2.05 -21.26 -2.50
C THR A 250 -1.84 -20.59 -3.86
N LEU A 251 -0.78 -19.78 -3.96
CA LEU A 251 -0.32 -19.17 -5.20
C LEU A 251 0.71 -20.11 -5.84
N LYS A 252 0.48 -20.52 -7.10
CA LYS A 252 1.42 -21.37 -7.85
C LYS A 252 2.49 -20.48 -8.51
N ASN A 253 3.75 -20.68 -8.17
CA ASN A 253 4.92 -19.96 -8.72
C ASN A 253 4.74 -18.43 -8.78
N PRO A 254 4.50 -17.75 -7.64
CA PRO A 254 4.51 -16.29 -7.63
C PRO A 254 5.94 -15.74 -7.80
N PRO A 255 6.11 -14.53 -8.33
CA PRO A 255 7.35 -13.78 -8.23
C PRO A 255 7.70 -13.54 -6.75
N VAL A 256 8.92 -13.89 -6.35
CA VAL A 256 9.41 -13.83 -4.96
C VAL A 256 10.63 -12.92 -4.79
N GLU A 257 11.12 -12.35 -5.89
CA GLU A 257 12.33 -11.51 -5.95
C GLU A 257 12.21 -10.25 -5.10
N ILE A 258 10.98 -9.80 -4.87
CA ILE A 258 10.60 -8.67 -4.02
C ILE A 258 10.73 -9.01 -2.53
N ILE A 259 10.63 -10.28 -2.15
CA ILE A 259 10.52 -10.67 -0.75
C ILE A 259 11.90 -10.61 -0.08
N ILE A 260 12.09 -9.60 0.75
CA ILE A 260 13.28 -9.44 1.58
C ILE A 260 13.31 -10.47 2.73
N GLN A 261 14.52 -10.77 3.23
CA GLN A 261 14.79 -11.81 4.24
C GLN A 261 13.84 -11.78 5.46
N PRO A 262 13.54 -10.63 6.10
CA PRO A 262 12.68 -10.58 7.29
C PRO A 262 11.26 -11.11 7.07
N TRP A 263 10.76 -10.99 5.83
CA TRP A 263 9.41 -11.37 5.43
C TRP A 263 9.31 -12.80 4.89
N ARG A 264 10.43 -13.42 4.50
CA ARG A 264 10.42 -14.76 3.89
C ARG A 264 9.67 -15.78 4.73
N ARG A 265 9.96 -15.86 6.03
CA ARG A 265 9.26 -16.80 6.94
C ARG A 265 7.76 -16.58 7.07
N LEU A 266 7.28 -15.37 6.77
CA LEU A 266 5.85 -15.08 6.79
C LEU A 266 5.25 -15.40 5.44
N VAL A 267 5.96 -15.18 4.34
CA VAL A 267 5.38 -15.34 3.01
C VAL A 267 5.33 -16.81 2.59
N PHE A 268 6.31 -17.60 3.02
CA PHE A 268 6.39 -19.04 2.76
C PHE A 268 5.79 -19.85 3.91
N ASP A 269 4.97 -20.84 3.59
CA ASP A 269 4.55 -21.86 4.56
C ASP A 269 5.67 -22.91 4.79
N LYS A 270 5.41 -23.89 5.68
CA LYS A 270 6.37 -24.96 6.01
C LYS A 270 6.74 -25.84 4.80
N GLU A 271 5.94 -25.80 3.74
CA GLU A 271 6.13 -26.55 2.50
C GLU A 271 6.77 -25.68 1.39
N GLY A 272 7.10 -24.41 1.69
CA GLY A 272 7.68 -23.46 0.75
C GLY A 272 6.67 -22.82 -0.21
N ASN A 273 5.36 -23.01 0.01
CA ASN A 273 4.32 -22.38 -0.80
C ASN A 273 3.99 -20.99 -0.30
N VAL A 274 3.64 -20.09 -1.23
CA VAL A 274 3.22 -18.74 -0.90
C VAL A 274 1.71 -18.68 -0.76
N THR A 275 1.24 -18.18 0.39
CA THR A 275 -0.19 -17.96 0.59
C THR A 275 -0.61 -16.57 0.06
N PRO A 276 -1.85 -16.43 -0.47
CA PRO A 276 -2.35 -15.15 -0.93
C PRO A 276 -2.34 -14.05 0.16
N LYS A 277 -2.66 -14.42 1.42
CA LYS A 277 -2.69 -13.48 2.57
C LYS A 277 -1.36 -12.74 2.73
N LEU A 278 -0.26 -13.42 2.43
CA LEU A 278 1.09 -12.98 2.76
C LEU A 278 1.77 -12.30 1.57
N GLY A 279 1.40 -12.67 0.34
CA GLY A 279 1.87 -12.00 -0.88
C GLY A 279 1.39 -10.54 -1.03
N TYR A 280 0.19 -10.20 -0.56
CA TYR A 280 -0.32 -8.83 -0.63
C TYR A 280 0.32 -7.88 0.40
N ILE A 281 0.74 -8.41 1.56
CA ILE A 281 1.38 -7.60 2.62
C ILE A 281 2.86 -7.41 2.34
N GLY A 282 3.53 -8.44 1.82
CA GLY A 282 4.91 -8.30 1.36
C GLY A 282 5.08 -7.21 0.30
N LEU A 283 4.08 -6.98 -0.56
CA LEU A 283 4.12 -5.88 -1.54
C LEU A 283 3.91 -4.49 -0.94
N MET A 284 3.09 -4.36 0.10
CA MET A 284 2.87 -3.06 0.76
C MET A 284 4.09 -2.57 1.51
N GLU A 285 4.82 -3.49 2.14
CA GLU A 285 6.03 -3.15 2.90
C GLU A 285 7.28 -3.16 2.04
N PHE A 286 7.27 -3.79 0.85
CA PHE A 286 8.39 -3.67 -0.08
C PHE A 286 8.59 -2.25 -0.59
N ASP A 287 7.51 -1.55 -0.94
CA ASP A 287 7.57 -0.17 -1.43
C ASP A 287 8.15 0.76 -0.34
N ARG A 288 7.67 0.60 0.90
CA ARG A 288 8.20 1.34 2.06
C ARG A 288 9.63 0.95 2.43
N ALA A 289 9.98 -0.34 2.35
CA ALA A 289 11.33 -0.82 2.64
C ALA A 289 12.33 -0.31 1.59
N GLN A 290 11.93 -0.20 0.31
CA GLN A 290 12.74 0.42 -0.73
C GLN A 290 12.98 1.91 -0.45
N GLU A 291 11.96 2.66 0.00
CA GLU A 291 12.12 4.04 0.44
C GLU A 291 13.06 4.15 1.65
N THR A 292 12.91 3.30 2.67
CA THR A 292 13.78 3.34 3.86
C THR A 292 15.22 2.94 3.55
N ILE A 293 15.42 2.00 2.62
CA ILE A 293 16.74 1.61 2.13
C ILE A 293 17.34 2.76 1.29
N SER A 294 16.55 3.42 0.45
CA SER A 294 17.02 4.58 -0.33
C SER A 294 17.41 5.75 0.58
N GLU A 295 16.58 6.08 1.57
CA GLU A 295 16.86 7.10 2.59
C GLU A 295 18.09 6.75 3.43
N GLY A 296 18.25 5.48 3.83
CA GLY A 296 19.43 5.00 4.54
C GLY A 296 20.71 5.09 3.71
N HIS A 297 20.66 4.74 2.42
CA HIS A 297 21.79 4.87 1.50
C HIS A 297 22.14 6.34 1.21
N GLU A 298 21.16 7.24 1.17
CA GLU A 298 21.39 8.68 1.08
C GLU A 298 21.97 9.27 2.37
N ALA A 299 21.48 8.87 3.54
CA ALA A 299 22.03 9.28 4.83
C ALA A 299 23.49 8.83 4.99
N THR A 300 23.80 7.61 4.56
CA THR A 300 25.17 7.07 4.57
C THR A 300 26.08 7.81 3.57
N ARG A 301 25.57 8.21 2.41
CA ARG A 301 26.28 9.08 1.46
C ARG A 301 26.56 10.47 2.04
N ARG A 302 25.57 11.09 2.70
CA ARG A 302 25.73 12.41 3.36
C ARG A 302 26.77 12.36 4.48
N MET A 303 26.80 11.29 5.27
CA MET A 303 27.81 11.10 6.31
C MET A 303 29.23 10.93 5.74
N LYS A 304 29.40 10.17 4.65
CA LYS A 304 30.70 10.04 3.96
C LYS A 304 31.20 11.38 3.41
N VAL A 305 30.32 12.15 2.75
CA VAL A 305 30.65 13.49 2.23
C VAL A 305 31.04 14.46 3.36
N ASN A 306 30.37 14.39 4.51
CA ASN A 306 30.72 15.21 5.66
C ASN A 306 32.05 14.77 6.30
N GLN A 307 32.35 13.47 6.36
CA GLN A 307 33.65 12.98 6.84
C GLN A 307 34.82 13.37 5.91
N GLU A 308 34.62 13.35 4.58
CA GLU A 308 35.63 13.83 3.63
C GLU A 308 35.85 15.34 3.74
N LYS A 309 34.78 16.13 3.95
CA LYS A 309 34.90 17.57 4.21
C LYS A 309 35.63 17.89 5.51
N LEU A 310 35.53 17.03 6.53
CA LEU A 310 36.26 17.17 7.80
C LEU A 310 37.74 16.80 7.64
N LYS A 311 38.07 15.80 6.81
CA LYS A 311 39.46 15.44 6.50
C LYS A 311 40.18 16.48 5.64
N ASN A 312 39.47 17.17 4.74
CA ASN A 312 40.05 18.22 3.89
C ASN A 312 40.15 19.59 4.58
N LYS A 313 39.69 19.70 5.84
CA LYS A 313 39.78 20.91 6.67
C LYS A 313 40.83 20.81 7.78
N SER A 314 41.51 19.67 7.89
CA SER A 314 42.67 19.43 8.76
C SER A 314 43.93 19.36 7.93
#